data_AF-A0A356T3V5-F1
#
_entry.id   AF-A0A356T3V5-F1
#
_cell.length_a   1.000
_cell.length_b   1.000
_cell.length_c   1.000
_cell.angle_alpha   90.00
_cell.angle_beta   90.00
_cell.angle_gamma   90.00
#
_symmetry.space_group_name_H-M   'P 1'
#
loop_
_entity.id
_entity.type
_entity.pdbx_description
1 polymer ?
#
loop_
_entity_poly.entity_id
_entity_poly.type
_entity_poly.pdbx_seq_one_letter_code
_entity_poly.pdbx_strand_id
1 'polypeptide(L)'
;THDGDQAWRNVLQADARRITRSLARDRDPFARVRGYERMAFFSRLDGAAQEYELFVPPAYRDGRAWPVLITLHGYKGNAGDYFRNTFGLARDYEGGETLLGHGRTGEAPRQGPMIVIAPTGRGQAYYRHAGEVDVLEALADVQARFRTDPRRIYITGGSMGGTGAAYLPYRHPDLFAASAA
;
A
#
# COMPACT_ATOMS: atom_id res chain seq x y z
N THR A 1 12.60 -7.14 -25.60
CA THR A 1 12.94 -7.29 -24.16
C THR A 1 13.78 -6.15 -23.59
N HIS A 2 14.04 -5.05 -24.32
CA HIS A 2 14.89 -3.93 -23.87
C HIS A 2 14.13 -2.69 -23.33
N ASP A 3 12.80 -2.66 -23.48
CA ASP A 3 11.99 -1.44 -23.27
C ASP A 3 11.50 -1.27 -21.81
N GLY A 4 11.04 -2.37 -21.19
CA GLY A 4 10.53 -2.35 -19.80
C GLY A 4 11.59 -1.96 -18.75
N ASP A 5 12.82 -2.44 -18.91
CA ASP A 5 13.93 -2.09 -18.01
C ASP A 5 14.30 -0.60 -18.10
N GLN A 6 14.23 -0.03 -19.30
CA GLN A 6 14.53 1.39 -19.51
C GLN A 6 13.41 2.28 -18.94
N ALA A 7 12.15 1.92 -19.18
CA ALA A 7 11.01 2.61 -18.57
C ALA A 7 11.12 2.60 -17.03
N TRP A 8 11.51 1.46 -16.44
CA TRP A 8 11.69 1.35 -15.01
C TRP A 8 12.83 2.22 -14.47
N ARG A 9 13.99 2.21 -15.12
CA ARG A 9 15.11 3.08 -14.74
C ARG A 9 14.71 4.55 -14.77
N ASN A 10 13.90 4.96 -15.75
CA ASN A 10 13.41 6.33 -15.84
C ASN A 10 12.51 6.71 -14.64
N VAL A 11 11.63 5.81 -14.20
CA VAL A 11 10.79 6.02 -13.00
C VAL A 11 11.66 6.18 -11.76
N LEU A 12 12.58 5.24 -11.51
CA LEU A 12 13.50 5.31 -10.38
C LEU A 12 14.32 6.60 -10.37
N GLN A 13 14.82 7.01 -11.52
CA GLN A 13 15.56 8.26 -11.64
C GLN A 13 14.68 9.48 -11.37
N ALA A 14 13.42 9.47 -11.82
CA ALA A 14 12.47 10.56 -11.56
C ALA A 14 12.15 10.68 -10.07
N ASP A 15 11.89 9.56 -9.39
CA ASP A 15 11.64 9.53 -7.95
C ASP A 15 12.87 9.93 -7.14
N ALA A 16 14.05 9.41 -7.46
CA ALA A 16 15.30 9.82 -6.82
C ALA A 16 15.51 11.34 -6.97
N ARG A 17 15.30 11.90 -8.17
CA ARG A 17 15.38 13.36 -8.39
C ARG A 17 14.33 14.14 -7.60
N ARG A 18 13.10 13.62 -7.45
CA ARG A 18 12.03 14.24 -6.66
C ARG A 18 12.40 14.26 -5.17
N ILE A 19 12.86 13.14 -4.64
CA ILE A 19 13.29 12.98 -3.24
C ILE A 19 14.47 13.90 -2.96
N THR A 20 15.55 13.82 -3.75
CA THR A 20 16.75 14.66 -3.58
C THR A 20 16.41 16.15 -3.62
N ARG A 21 15.53 16.60 -4.52
CA ARG A 21 15.11 18.01 -4.58
C ARG A 21 14.31 18.46 -3.35
N SER A 22 13.53 17.57 -2.75
CA SER A 22 12.75 17.88 -1.54
C SER A 22 13.68 17.98 -0.33
N LEU A 23 14.57 17.00 -0.17
CA LEU A 23 15.56 16.97 0.91
C LEU A 23 16.55 18.14 0.82
N ALA A 24 17.00 18.52 -0.38
CA ALA A 24 17.86 19.69 -0.59
C ALA A 24 17.18 21.03 -0.20
N ARG A 25 15.87 21.03 0.00
CA ARG A 25 15.07 22.18 0.45
C ARG A 25 14.59 22.03 1.89
N ASP A 26 15.14 21.07 2.64
CA ASP A 26 14.74 20.71 4.00
C ASP A 26 13.24 20.40 4.12
N ARG A 27 12.70 19.72 3.10
CA ARG A 27 11.31 19.26 3.05
C ARG A 27 11.27 17.74 3.02
N ASP A 28 10.43 17.16 3.86
CA ASP A 28 10.09 15.75 3.78
C ASP A 28 9.31 15.46 2.47
N PRO A 29 9.86 14.66 1.54
CA PRO A 29 9.18 14.31 0.29
C PRO A 29 7.88 13.52 0.49
N PHE A 30 7.65 12.96 1.68
CA PHE A 30 6.50 12.12 2.01
C PHE A 30 5.48 12.79 2.94
N ALA A 31 5.72 14.01 3.41
CA ALA A 31 4.84 14.68 4.38
C ALA A 31 3.44 15.04 3.83
N ARG A 32 3.28 15.14 2.50
CA ARG A 32 2.02 15.59 1.86
C ARG A 32 1.61 14.71 0.68
N VAL A 33 1.77 13.41 0.81
CA VAL A 33 1.38 12.46 -0.25
C VAL A 33 -0.11 12.62 -0.60
N ARG A 34 -0.37 12.69 -1.90
CA ARG A 34 -1.69 12.62 -2.55
C ARG A 34 -1.53 11.73 -3.78
N GLY A 35 -2.56 10.97 -4.09
CA GLY A 35 -2.47 9.91 -5.11
C GLY A 35 -1.69 8.71 -4.57
N TYR A 36 -1.02 8.01 -5.47
CA TYR A 36 -0.21 6.84 -5.16
C TYR A 36 1.20 7.22 -4.73
N GLU A 37 1.73 6.51 -3.74
CA GLU A 37 3.13 6.55 -3.33
C GLU A 37 3.51 5.19 -2.74
N ARG A 38 4.78 4.79 -2.92
CA ARG A 38 5.34 3.67 -2.18
C ARG A 38 5.99 4.18 -0.91
N MET A 39 5.54 3.63 0.21
CA MET A 39 5.99 4.02 1.54
C MET A 39 6.74 2.88 2.20
N ALA A 40 7.53 3.22 3.22
CA ALA A 40 8.17 2.24 4.07
C ALA A 40 8.25 2.74 5.52
N PHE A 41 8.24 1.80 6.46
CA PHE A 41 8.50 2.02 7.88
C PHE A 41 9.57 1.03 8.34
N PHE A 42 10.26 1.34 9.44
CA PHE A 42 11.17 0.40 10.08
C PHE A 42 10.40 -0.45 11.09
N SER A 43 10.34 -1.77 10.86
CA SER A 43 9.59 -2.67 11.73
C SER A 43 10.27 -2.77 13.09
N ARG A 44 9.48 -2.70 14.17
CA ARG A 44 9.99 -2.88 15.54
C ARG A 44 10.46 -4.31 15.84
N LEU A 45 10.15 -5.28 14.96
CA LEU A 45 10.54 -6.68 15.16
C LEU A 45 12.03 -6.90 15.00
N ASP A 46 12.63 -6.27 13.98
CA ASP A 46 14.01 -6.52 13.57
C ASP A 46 14.72 -5.28 13.00
N GLY A 47 14.07 -4.12 13.01
CA GLY A 47 14.61 -2.88 12.44
C GLY A 47 14.66 -2.86 10.91
N ALA A 48 14.14 -3.89 10.23
CA ALA A 48 14.12 -3.94 8.78
C ALA A 48 13.08 -2.97 8.22
N ALA A 49 13.40 -2.33 7.09
CA ALA A 49 12.43 -1.55 6.36
C ALA A 49 11.38 -2.48 5.73
N GLN A 50 10.09 -2.19 5.96
CA GLN A 50 8.96 -2.88 5.37
C GLN A 50 8.18 -1.92 4.50
N GLU A 51 7.92 -2.34 3.26
CA GLU A 51 7.26 -1.52 2.25
C GLU A 51 5.74 -1.76 2.23
N TYR A 52 5.01 -0.70 1.90
CA TYR A 52 3.59 -0.78 1.58
C TYR A 52 3.21 0.24 0.51
N GLU A 53 2.21 -0.09 -0.29
CA GLU A 53 1.64 0.83 -1.26
C GLU A 53 0.57 1.69 -0.59
N LEU A 54 0.56 2.99 -0.91
CA LEU A 54 -0.37 3.97 -0.33
C LEU A 54 -1.14 4.70 -1.43
N PHE A 55 -2.46 4.82 -1.26
CA PHE A 55 -3.30 5.78 -1.95
C PHE A 55 -3.88 6.78 -0.96
N VAL A 56 -3.67 8.08 -1.21
CA VAL A 56 -4.38 9.14 -0.51
C VAL A 56 -5.26 9.90 -1.51
N PRO A 57 -6.59 9.92 -1.36
CA PRO A 57 -7.47 10.63 -2.29
C PRO A 57 -7.04 12.10 -2.48
N PRO A 58 -7.04 12.65 -3.71
CA PRO A 58 -6.76 14.08 -3.92
C PRO A 58 -7.70 15.02 -3.16
N ALA A 59 -8.91 14.53 -2.85
CA ALA A 59 -9.90 15.22 -2.02
C ALA A 59 -9.59 15.18 -0.50
N TYR A 60 -8.58 14.44 -0.05
CA TYR A 60 -8.21 14.37 1.37
C TYR A 60 -7.85 15.75 1.94
N ARG A 61 -8.41 16.07 3.10
CA ARG A 61 -8.22 17.31 3.86
C ARG A 61 -8.11 16.98 5.34
N ASP A 62 -7.19 17.63 6.05
CA ASP A 62 -6.94 17.42 7.49
C ASP A 62 -8.08 17.93 8.40
N GLY A 63 -9.14 18.53 7.85
CA GLY A 63 -10.33 18.89 8.63
C GLY A 63 -11.28 17.72 8.93
N ARG A 64 -11.08 16.56 8.30
CA ARG A 64 -11.99 15.41 8.36
C ARG A 64 -11.22 14.11 8.56
N ALA A 65 -11.77 13.20 9.35
CA ALA A 65 -11.27 11.83 9.45
C ALA A 65 -11.71 10.97 8.25
N TRP A 66 -10.75 10.28 7.62
CA TRP A 66 -10.98 9.47 6.42
C TRP A 66 -10.96 7.96 6.72
N PRO A 67 -11.84 7.16 6.08
CA PRO A 67 -11.73 5.71 6.17
C PRO A 67 -10.42 5.19 5.61
N VAL A 68 -10.02 4.01 6.07
CA VAL A 68 -8.87 3.26 5.57
C VAL A 68 -9.33 1.89 5.08
N LEU A 69 -8.85 1.49 3.90
CA LEU A 69 -8.96 0.14 3.38
C LEU A 69 -7.58 -0.50 3.34
N ILE A 70 -7.42 -1.65 4.00
CA ILE A 70 -6.25 -2.50 3.91
C ILE A 70 -6.54 -3.59 2.87
N THR A 71 -5.70 -3.71 1.84
CA THR A 71 -5.82 -4.75 0.81
C THR A 71 -4.62 -5.69 0.88
N LEU A 72 -4.89 -7.00 0.99
CA LEU A 72 -3.88 -8.04 1.21
C LEU A 72 -3.69 -8.89 -0.05
N HIS A 73 -2.44 -9.06 -0.45
CA HIS A 73 -2.09 -9.87 -1.61
C HIS A 73 -2.15 -11.39 -1.36
N GLY A 74 -2.42 -12.13 -2.42
CA GLY A 74 -2.42 -13.59 -2.45
C GLY A 74 -1.02 -14.21 -2.50
N TYR A 75 -0.98 -15.54 -2.41
CA TYR A 75 0.27 -16.29 -2.48
C TYR A 75 0.90 -16.13 -3.88
N LYS A 76 2.22 -15.93 -3.96
CA LYS A 76 2.97 -15.56 -5.19
C LYS A 76 2.60 -14.20 -5.81
N GLY A 77 1.68 -13.46 -5.20
CA GLY A 77 1.40 -12.07 -5.53
C GLY A 77 2.32 -11.10 -4.79
N ASN A 78 2.09 -9.81 -4.99
CA ASN A 78 2.75 -8.71 -4.28
C ASN A 78 1.75 -7.57 -3.98
N ALA A 79 2.15 -6.64 -3.12
CA ALA A 79 1.33 -5.50 -2.71
C ALA A 79 0.87 -4.63 -3.88
N GLY A 80 1.76 -4.32 -4.83
CA GLY A 80 1.46 -3.49 -6.00
C GLY A 80 0.35 -4.04 -6.90
N ASP A 81 0.38 -5.34 -7.18
CA ASP A 81 -0.65 -6.01 -8.00
C ASP A 81 -2.03 -5.95 -7.33
N TYR A 82 -2.09 -6.22 -6.02
CA TYR A 82 -3.36 -6.23 -5.31
C TYR A 82 -3.90 -4.82 -5.04
N PHE A 83 -3.02 -3.86 -4.81
CA PHE A 83 -3.39 -2.45 -4.78
C PHE A 83 -4.08 -2.01 -6.07
N ARG A 84 -3.56 -2.41 -7.23
CA ARG A 84 -4.19 -2.15 -8.53
C ARG A 84 -5.54 -2.86 -8.69
N ASN A 85 -5.61 -4.14 -8.32
CA ASN A 85 -6.84 -4.92 -8.37
C ASN A 85 -7.95 -4.29 -7.52
N THR A 86 -7.63 -3.68 -6.37
CA THR A 86 -8.59 -2.94 -5.53
C THR A 86 -9.29 -1.81 -6.29
N PHE A 87 -8.67 -1.27 -7.34
CA PHE A 87 -9.25 -0.23 -8.18
C PHE A 87 -9.77 -0.74 -9.53
N GLY A 88 -9.91 -2.06 -9.70
CA GLY A 88 -10.37 -2.67 -10.96
C GLY A 88 -9.33 -2.66 -12.07
N LEU A 89 -8.06 -2.34 -11.76
CA LEU A 89 -6.97 -2.34 -12.72
C LEU A 89 -6.32 -3.73 -12.75
N ALA A 90 -7.00 -4.67 -13.40
CA ALA A 90 -6.58 -6.07 -13.48
C ALA A 90 -5.24 -6.23 -14.20
N ARG A 91 -4.61 -7.38 -13.94
CA ARG A 91 -3.36 -7.82 -14.57
C ARG A 91 -3.60 -8.15 -16.04
N ASP A 92 -2.85 -7.52 -16.94
CA ASP A 92 -2.87 -7.90 -18.36
C ASP A 92 -1.93 -9.09 -18.58
N TYR A 93 -2.50 -10.30 -18.63
CA TYR A 93 -1.75 -11.54 -18.88
C TYR A 93 -1.35 -11.70 -20.35
N GLU A 94 -1.96 -10.97 -21.28
CA GLU A 94 -1.76 -11.12 -22.73
C GLU A 94 -0.85 -10.02 -23.32
N GLY A 95 -0.77 -8.85 -22.70
CA GLY A 95 -0.08 -7.65 -23.22
C GLY A 95 1.44 -7.56 -22.99
N GLY A 96 2.10 -8.61 -22.48
CA GLY A 96 3.55 -8.59 -22.26
C GLY A 96 3.99 -7.75 -21.05
N GLU A 97 3.08 -7.43 -20.13
CA GLU A 97 3.43 -6.84 -18.84
C GLU A 97 4.25 -7.85 -18.03
N THR A 98 5.53 -7.54 -17.83
CA THR A 98 6.43 -8.37 -17.02
C THR A 98 6.17 -8.14 -15.53
N LEU A 99 6.65 -9.04 -14.67
CA LEU A 99 6.75 -8.82 -13.21
C LEU A 99 7.41 -7.47 -12.84
N LEU A 100 8.15 -6.85 -13.77
CA LEU A 100 8.75 -5.53 -13.61
C LEU A 100 7.84 -4.36 -13.99
N GLY A 101 6.74 -4.56 -14.73
CA GLY A 101 5.69 -3.56 -14.98
C GLY A 101 4.65 -3.49 -13.85
N HIS A 102 4.55 -4.56 -13.08
CA HIS A 102 3.66 -4.69 -11.93
C HIS A 102 4.11 -3.78 -10.77
N GLY A 103 3.22 -2.85 -10.38
CA GLY A 103 3.40 -1.89 -9.28
C GLY A 103 4.04 -0.54 -9.64
N ARG A 104 4.19 -0.17 -10.92
CA ARG A 104 5.16 0.90 -11.28
C ARG A 104 4.62 2.11 -12.04
N THR A 105 3.40 2.03 -12.55
CA THR A 105 2.53 3.17 -12.88
C THR A 105 1.09 2.76 -12.60
N GLY A 106 0.69 2.72 -11.33
CA GLY A 106 -0.73 2.82 -11.05
C GLY A 106 -1.17 4.20 -11.52
N GLU A 107 -2.03 4.30 -12.54
CA GLU A 107 -2.98 5.41 -12.50
C GLU A 107 -3.75 5.22 -11.21
N ALA A 108 -3.25 5.87 -10.16
CA ALA A 108 -3.99 5.99 -8.93
C ALA A 108 -5.34 6.60 -9.33
N PRO A 109 -6.46 6.06 -8.84
CA PRO A 109 -7.74 6.68 -9.10
C PRO A 109 -7.65 8.18 -8.84
N ARG A 110 -8.14 9.00 -9.77
CA ARG A 110 -8.14 10.46 -9.54
C ARG A 110 -9.08 10.87 -8.39
N GLN A 111 -9.86 9.93 -7.89
CA GLN A 111 -10.87 10.08 -6.87
C GLN A 111 -11.08 8.76 -6.14
N GLY A 112 -11.45 8.83 -4.87
CA GLY A 112 -11.77 7.65 -4.07
C GLY A 112 -12.28 8.08 -2.69
N PRO A 113 -13.18 7.32 -2.05
CA PRO A 113 -13.76 7.72 -0.78
C PRO A 113 -12.87 7.42 0.44
N MET A 114 -11.73 6.75 0.25
CA MET A 114 -10.93 6.14 1.32
C MET A 114 -9.44 6.22 1.04
N ILE A 115 -8.63 6.25 2.09
CA ILE A 115 -7.20 5.94 2.01
C ILE A 115 -7.07 4.43 1.79
N VAL A 116 -6.19 4.00 0.89
CA VAL A 116 -5.95 2.56 0.62
C VAL A 116 -4.50 2.23 0.92
N ILE A 117 -4.28 1.15 1.65
CA ILE A 117 -2.94 0.65 1.97
C ILE A 117 -2.81 -0.81 1.55
N ALA A 118 -1.69 -1.17 0.94
CA ALA A 118 -1.36 -2.56 0.62
C ALA A 118 -0.01 -2.92 1.22
N PRO A 119 0.03 -3.52 2.42
CA PRO A 119 1.28 -3.96 3.04
C PRO A 119 1.91 -5.12 2.27
N THR A 120 3.25 -5.15 2.20
CA THR A 120 3.98 -6.33 1.72
C THR A 120 3.86 -7.50 2.70
N GLY A 121 3.66 -7.24 4.00
CA GLY A 121 3.39 -8.27 5.01
C GLY A 121 4.45 -9.37 5.08
N ARG A 122 5.72 -9.02 4.86
CA ARG A 122 6.87 -9.94 4.69
C ARG A 122 6.68 -10.98 3.57
N GLY A 123 6.01 -10.58 2.50
CA GLY A 123 5.75 -11.40 1.34
C GLY A 123 4.80 -12.55 1.66
N GLN A 124 5.30 -13.79 1.65
CA GLN A 124 4.44 -14.97 1.71
C GLN A 124 4.23 -15.50 3.14
N ALA A 125 4.24 -14.62 4.13
CA ALA A 125 4.15 -14.97 5.56
C ALA A 125 2.72 -15.22 6.06
N TYR A 126 1.73 -15.34 5.16
CA TYR A 126 0.32 -15.59 5.47
C TYR A 126 -0.34 -14.57 6.42
N TYR A 127 0.25 -13.37 6.58
CA TYR A 127 -0.24 -12.33 7.49
C TYR A 127 -0.43 -12.84 8.93
N ARG A 128 0.46 -13.74 9.37
CA ARG A 128 0.54 -14.25 10.73
C ARG A 128 1.88 -13.88 11.35
N HIS A 129 1.94 -13.82 12.68
CA HIS A 129 3.16 -13.50 13.43
C HIS A 129 3.79 -12.20 12.91
N ALA A 130 4.95 -12.28 12.26
CA ALA A 130 5.63 -11.11 11.73
C ALA A 130 4.82 -10.42 10.61
N GLY A 131 4.09 -11.17 9.77
CA GLY A 131 3.21 -10.57 8.77
C GLY A 131 1.98 -9.87 9.36
N GLU A 132 1.48 -10.33 10.52
CA GLU A 132 0.41 -9.65 11.27
C GLU A 132 0.92 -8.32 11.82
N VAL A 133 2.12 -8.32 12.41
CA VAL A 133 2.74 -7.10 12.93
C VAL A 133 2.97 -6.07 11.83
N ASP A 134 3.50 -6.47 10.68
CA ASP A 134 3.73 -5.57 9.56
C ASP A 134 2.44 -4.91 9.03
N VAL A 135 1.33 -5.63 9.00
CA VAL A 135 0.02 -5.04 8.61
C VAL A 135 -0.41 -3.97 9.61
N LEU A 136 -0.26 -4.25 10.91
CA LEU A 136 -0.62 -3.31 11.97
C LEU A 136 0.32 -2.10 12.02
N GLU A 137 1.62 -2.30 11.78
CA GLU A 137 2.61 -1.22 11.73
C GLU A 137 2.40 -0.33 10.49
N ALA A 138 2.05 -0.90 9.32
CA ALA A 138 1.68 -0.14 8.13
C ALA A 138 0.45 0.75 8.39
N LEU A 139 -0.58 0.20 9.06
CA LEU A 139 -1.74 0.97 9.48
C LEU A 139 -1.32 2.08 10.45
N ALA A 140 -0.51 1.78 11.47
CA ALA A 140 -0.06 2.75 12.46
C ALA A 140 0.75 3.90 11.83
N ASP A 141 1.65 3.62 10.90
CA ASP A 141 2.41 4.64 10.17
C ASP A 141 1.49 5.57 9.37
N VAL A 142 0.46 5.02 8.73
CA VAL A 142 -0.57 5.80 8.02
C VAL A 142 -1.40 6.64 8.99
N GLN A 143 -1.78 6.11 10.14
CA GLN A 143 -2.53 6.85 11.16
C GLN A 143 -1.71 7.98 11.79
N ALA A 144 -0.39 7.84 11.87
CA ALA A 144 0.51 8.89 12.34
C ALA A 144 0.62 10.07 11.34
N ARG A 145 0.44 9.79 10.04
CA ARG A 145 0.59 10.79 8.96
C ARG A 145 -0.72 11.42 8.53
N PHE A 146 -1.83 10.70 8.64
CA PHE A 146 -3.13 11.12 8.13
C PHE A 146 -4.21 11.00 9.21
N ARG A 147 -5.17 11.92 9.18
CA ARG A 147 -6.37 11.84 10.01
C ARG A 147 -7.28 10.74 9.49
N THR A 148 -7.10 9.56 10.05
CA THR A 148 -7.93 8.39 9.78
C THR A 148 -9.13 8.35 10.73
N ASP A 149 -10.19 7.69 10.30
CA ASP A 149 -11.35 7.40 11.14
C ASP A 149 -11.20 6.00 11.76
N PRO A 150 -10.94 5.90 13.08
CA PRO A 150 -10.71 4.61 13.72
C PRO A 150 -11.95 3.71 13.70
N ARG A 151 -13.15 4.25 13.44
CA ARG A 151 -14.38 3.47 13.31
C ARG A 151 -14.65 2.98 11.89
N ARG A 152 -13.79 3.32 10.92
CA ARG A 152 -13.95 2.97 9.49
C ARG A 152 -12.63 2.46 8.91
N ILE A 153 -12.10 1.43 9.55
CA ILE A 153 -10.96 0.66 9.06
C ILE A 153 -11.51 -0.65 8.50
N TYR A 154 -11.26 -0.89 7.21
CA TYR A 154 -11.74 -2.05 6.47
C TYR A 154 -10.56 -2.90 6.02
N ILE A 155 -10.78 -4.21 5.86
CA ILE A 155 -9.76 -5.11 5.35
C ILE A 155 -10.31 -6.06 4.28
N THR A 156 -9.52 -6.29 3.24
CA THR A 156 -9.87 -7.23 2.18
C THR A 156 -8.64 -7.94 1.61
N GLY A 157 -8.85 -9.02 0.88
CA GLY A 157 -7.79 -9.71 0.15
C GLY A 157 -8.31 -10.98 -0.52
N GLY A 158 -7.48 -11.61 -1.35
CA GLY A 158 -7.82 -12.88 -2.02
C GLY A 158 -6.82 -13.99 -1.71
N SER A 159 -7.28 -15.24 -1.61
CA SER A 159 -6.43 -16.43 -1.34
C SER A 159 -5.66 -16.31 -0.01
N MET A 160 -4.32 -16.22 -0.01
CA MET A 160 -3.53 -15.91 1.19
C MET A 160 -3.98 -14.59 1.83
N GLY A 161 -4.26 -13.57 1.02
CA GLY A 161 -4.79 -12.28 1.49
C GLY A 161 -6.19 -12.40 2.06
N GLY A 162 -7.05 -13.23 1.46
CA GLY A 162 -8.39 -13.50 1.98
C GLY A 162 -8.35 -14.25 3.30
N THR A 163 -7.40 -15.19 3.43
CA THR A 163 -7.10 -15.86 4.71
C THR A 163 -6.68 -14.83 5.77
N GLY A 164 -5.82 -13.88 5.42
CA GLY A 164 -5.43 -12.78 6.31
C GLY A 164 -6.59 -11.84 6.66
N ALA A 165 -7.42 -11.50 5.67
CA ALA A 165 -8.59 -10.62 5.83
C ALA A 165 -9.70 -11.28 6.66
N ALA A 166 -9.77 -12.61 6.71
CA ALA A 166 -10.61 -13.33 7.66
C ALA A 166 -9.94 -13.42 9.04
N TYR A 167 -8.66 -13.75 9.10
CA TYR A 167 -7.92 -14.00 10.35
C TYR A 167 -7.72 -12.76 11.23
N LEU A 168 -7.32 -11.63 10.64
CA LEU A 168 -6.96 -10.42 11.40
C LEU A 168 -8.14 -9.79 12.15
N PRO A 169 -9.35 -9.68 11.57
CA PRO A 169 -10.54 -9.26 12.32
C PRO A 169 -10.88 -10.14 13.52
N TYR A 170 -10.68 -11.46 13.43
CA TYR A 170 -10.89 -12.34 14.60
C TYR A 170 -9.86 -12.12 15.71
N ARG A 171 -8.62 -11.73 15.34
CA ARG A 171 -7.54 -11.44 16.28
C ARG A 171 -7.63 -10.05 16.89
N HIS A 172 -8.19 -9.10 16.14
CA HIS A 172 -8.31 -7.69 16.50
C HIS A 172 -9.76 -7.20 16.27
N PRO A 173 -10.74 -7.75 17.00
CA PRO A 173 -12.16 -7.51 16.74
C PRO A 173 -12.59 -6.05 16.90
N ASP A 174 -11.89 -5.29 17.73
CA ASP A 174 -12.18 -3.86 17.97
C ASP A 174 -11.57 -2.94 16.91
N LEU A 175 -10.70 -3.46 16.03
CA LEU A 175 -9.97 -2.64 15.06
C LEU A 175 -10.70 -2.47 13.73
N PHE A 176 -11.36 -3.52 13.25
CA PHE A 176 -11.93 -3.56 11.90
C PHE A 176 -13.44 -3.36 11.92
N ALA A 177 -13.92 -2.38 11.15
CA ALA A 177 -15.34 -2.10 10.99
C ALA A 177 -16.03 -3.13 10.07
N ALA A 178 -15.30 -3.68 9.09
CA ALA A 178 -15.75 -4.79 8.25
C ALA A 178 -14.58 -5.48 7.56
N SER A 179 -14.81 -6.71 7.10
CA SER A 179 -13.88 -7.50 6.31
C SER A 179 -14.56 -8.16 5.11
N ALA A 180 -13.81 -8.33 4.02
CA ALA A 180 -14.21 -9.13 2.85
C ALA A 180 -13.07 -10.08 2.46
N ALA A 181 -13.37 -11.31 2.06
CA ALA A 181 -12.36 -12.33 1.73
C ALA A 181 -12.79 -13.16 0.51
#